data_AF-A0A5R9L5B5-F1
#
_entry.id   AF-A0A5R9L5B5-F1
#
_cell.length_a   1.000
_cell.length_b   1.000
_cell.length_c   1.000
_cell.angle_alpha   90.00
_cell.angle_beta   90.00
_cell.angle_gamma   90.00
#
_symmetry.space_group_name_H-M   'P 1'
#
loop_
_entity.id
_entity.type
_entity.pdbx_description
1 polymer ?
#
loop_
_entity_poly.entity_id
_entity_poly.type
_entity_poly.pdbx_seq_one_letter_code
_entity_poly.pdbx_strand_id
1 'polypeptide(L)'
;MDDKEIQAETRLPKVILEKAIRSNNEFGWKQIDFLQVVETARKLKIATIGGQVQYLFPDGTCELYWLNYDSEGRQTNEGWIEYCNRTAKECTDRFNRLISTINIQKEAITSFSFIAGKEEAGININDHLFFILYFDDKETNLFADQ
;
A
#
# COMPACT_ATOMS: atom_id res chain seq x y z
N MET A 1 19.09 -16.23 17.77
CA MET A 1 19.53 -15.30 16.71
C MET A 1 18.26 -15.02 15.96
N ASP A 2 17.63 -13.88 16.22
CA ASP A 2 16.35 -13.55 15.57
C ASP A 2 16.67 -13.31 14.11
N ASP A 3 16.29 -14.26 13.25
CA ASP A 3 16.17 -14.03 11.82
C ASP A 3 15.11 -12.94 11.66
N LYS A 4 15.56 -11.68 11.63
CA LYS A 4 14.67 -10.57 11.28
C LYS A 4 14.21 -10.83 9.86
N GLU A 5 12.98 -11.31 9.74
CA GLU A 5 12.26 -11.40 8.48
C GLU A 5 12.43 -10.07 7.74
N ILE A 6 13.14 -10.12 6.62
CA ILE A 6 13.35 -8.95 5.77
C ILE A 6 11.99 -8.64 5.17
N GLN A 7 11.41 -7.52 5.57
CA GLN A 7 10.16 -7.02 5.01
C GLN A 7 10.31 -6.84 3.50
N ALA A 8 9.43 -7.43 2.72
CA ALA A 8 9.47 -7.42 1.25
C ALA A 8 9.57 -5.99 0.69
N GLU A 9 8.95 -5.01 1.37
CA GLU A 9 8.99 -3.58 1.09
C GLU A 9 10.44 -3.06 0.99
N THR A 10 11.34 -3.56 1.84
CA THR A 10 12.74 -3.08 1.92
C THR A 10 13.57 -3.43 0.68
N ARG A 11 13.06 -4.30 -0.20
CA ARG A 11 13.67 -4.60 -1.50
C ARG A 11 13.37 -3.54 -2.56
N LEU A 12 12.39 -2.68 -2.32
CA LEU A 12 12.08 -1.60 -3.25
C LEU A 12 13.29 -0.66 -3.38
N PRO A 13 13.52 -0.06 -4.56
CA PRO A 13 14.63 0.85 -4.76
C PRO A 13 14.56 2.03 -3.80
N LYS A 14 15.71 2.54 -3.38
CA LYS A 14 15.82 3.67 -2.45
C LYS A 14 14.93 4.86 -2.84
N VAL A 15 14.86 5.19 -4.13
CA VAL A 15 14.02 6.28 -4.66
C VAL A 15 12.51 6.07 -4.44
N ILE A 16 12.05 4.83 -4.33
CA ILE A 16 10.66 4.50 -3.98
C ILE A 16 10.47 4.57 -2.47
N LEU A 17 11.43 4.03 -1.70
CA LEU A 17 11.37 4.00 -0.24
C LEU A 17 11.47 5.39 0.41
N GLU A 18 12.25 6.31 -0.16
CA GLU A 18 12.37 7.69 0.35
C GLU A 18 11.07 8.49 0.26
N LYS A 19 10.14 8.06 -0.59
CA LYS A 19 8.80 8.67 -0.71
C LYS A 19 7.78 8.05 0.26
N ALA A 20 8.12 6.92 0.88
CA ALA A 20 7.23 6.24 1.80
C ALA A 20 7.22 6.96 3.14
N ILE A 21 6.06 7.00 3.79
CA ILE A 21 5.99 7.14 5.24
C ILE A 21 6.04 5.75 5.86
N ARG A 22 6.75 5.65 6.99
CA ARG A 22 6.77 4.43 7.78
C ARG A 22 5.97 4.65 9.07
N SER A 23 4.99 3.80 9.29
CA SER A 23 4.21 3.73 10.54
C SER A 23 4.35 2.33 11.10
N ASN A 24 5.01 2.17 12.25
CA ASN A 24 5.40 0.87 12.79
C ASN A 24 6.14 -0.01 11.75
N ASN A 25 5.50 -1.09 11.32
CA ASN A 25 6.00 -2.06 10.35
C ASN A 25 5.36 -1.92 8.97
N GLU A 26 4.62 -0.84 8.73
CA GLU A 26 3.89 -0.61 7.49
C GLU A 26 4.51 0.55 6.70
N PHE A 27 4.45 0.44 5.38
CA PHE A 27 4.90 1.46 4.45
C PHE A 27 3.69 2.01 3.69
N GLY A 28 3.56 3.33 3.71
CA GLY A 28 2.50 4.06 3.04
C GLY A 28 3.06 5.04 2.02
N TRP A 29 2.37 5.20 0.90
CA TRP A 29 2.72 6.19 -0.13
C TRP A 29 1.59 7.17 -0.37
N LYS A 30 1.91 8.31 -0.97
CA LYS A 30 0.92 9.24 -1.48
C LYS A 30 0.23 8.67 -2.72
N GLN A 31 -0.99 9.13 -2.98
CA GLN A 31 -1.79 8.70 -4.13
C GLN A 31 -1.02 8.82 -5.46
N ILE A 32 -0.25 9.91 -5.61
CA ILE A 32 0.53 10.21 -6.82
C ILE A 32 1.66 9.21 -7.08
N ASP A 33 2.16 8.53 -6.05
CA ASP A 33 3.28 7.59 -6.14
C ASP A 33 2.81 6.14 -6.25
N PHE A 34 1.58 5.84 -5.81
CA PHE A 34 1.03 4.48 -5.69
C PHE A 34 1.30 3.60 -6.91
N LEU A 35 0.91 4.05 -8.11
CA LEU A 35 1.06 3.28 -9.34
C LEU A 35 2.53 3.01 -9.69
N GLN A 36 3.43 3.95 -9.37
CA GLN A 36 4.87 3.75 -9.56
C GLN A 36 5.41 2.67 -8.63
N VAL A 37 4.92 2.62 -7.37
CA VAL A 37 5.35 1.61 -6.39
C VAL A 37 4.95 0.21 -6.85
N VAL A 38 3.67 0.02 -7.20
CA VAL A 38 3.14 -1.27 -7.66
C VAL A 38 3.87 -1.75 -8.92
N GLU A 39 4.10 -0.87 -9.89
CA GLU A 39 4.83 -1.22 -11.11
C GLU A 39 6.30 -1.56 -10.83
N THR A 40 6.93 -0.89 -9.85
CA THR A 40 8.31 -1.18 -9.46
C THR A 40 8.42 -2.55 -8.79
N ALA A 41 7.51 -2.88 -7.87
CA ALA A 41 7.43 -4.20 -7.24
C ALA A 41 7.26 -5.31 -8.31
N ARG A 42 6.34 -5.10 -9.26
CA ARG A 42 6.10 -6.05 -10.36
C ARG A 42 7.36 -6.30 -11.20
N LYS A 43 8.12 -5.25 -11.54
CA LYS A 43 9.37 -5.38 -12.30
C LYS A 43 10.43 -6.17 -11.52
N LEU A 44 10.47 -5.97 -10.21
CA LEU A 44 11.35 -6.71 -9.30
C LEU A 44 10.85 -8.13 -8.98
N LYS A 45 9.74 -8.58 -9.57
CA LYS A 45 9.13 -9.89 -9.29
C LYS A 45 8.73 -10.04 -7.82
N ILE A 46 8.24 -8.95 -7.23
CA ILE A 46 7.65 -8.90 -5.90
C ILE A 46 6.13 -8.81 -6.08
N ALA A 47 5.38 -9.69 -5.43
CA ALA A 47 3.93 -9.72 -5.53
C ALA A 47 3.32 -8.59 -4.68
N THR A 48 2.32 -7.89 -5.22
CA THR A 48 1.61 -6.81 -4.51
C THR A 48 0.34 -7.38 -3.87
N ILE A 49 0.43 -7.78 -2.60
CA ILE A 49 -0.65 -8.48 -1.91
C ILE A 49 -1.87 -7.58 -1.73
N GLY A 50 -1.66 -6.27 -1.55
CA GLY A 50 -2.75 -5.34 -1.37
C GLY A 50 -2.41 -4.26 -0.37
N GLY A 51 -3.41 -3.90 0.43
CA GLY A 51 -3.31 -2.92 1.49
C GLY A 51 -4.52 -2.01 1.56
N GLN A 52 -4.41 -0.98 2.39
CA GLN A 52 -5.54 -0.15 2.77
C GLN A 52 -5.21 1.33 2.86
N VAL A 53 -6.27 2.13 2.80
CA VAL A 53 -6.20 3.56 3.08
C VAL A 53 -6.04 3.81 4.58
N GLN A 54 -5.10 4.67 4.94
CA GLN A 54 -4.94 5.14 6.31
C GLN A 54 -4.74 6.67 6.35
N TYR A 55 -5.21 7.28 7.44
CA TYR A 55 -4.78 8.62 7.82
C TYR A 55 -3.76 8.51 8.95
N LEU A 56 -2.56 9.04 8.72
CA LEU A 56 -1.42 8.98 9.63
C LEU A 56 -1.12 10.38 10.19
N PHE A 57 -1.52 10.61 11.43
CA PHE A 57 -1.21 11.82 12.19
C PHE A 57 -0.12 11.54 13.23
N PRO A 58 0.63 12.57 13.69
CA PRO A 58 1.63 12.39 14.74
C PRO A 58 1.06 11.85 16.06
N ASP A 59 -0.23 12.09 16.33
CA ASP A 59 -0.92 11.73 17.55
C ASP A 59 -1.96 10.61 17.37
N GLY A 60 -2.01 9.97 16.20
CA GLY A 60 -2.90 8.84 15.97
C GLY A 60 -2.96 8.37 14.52
N THR A 61 -3.36 7.11 14.36
CA THR A 61 -3.63 6.47 13.08
C THR A 61 -5.10 6.13 12.98
N CYS A 62 -5.72 6.44 11.84
CA CYS A 62 -7.07 6.01 11.51
C CYS A 62 -7.03 5.10 10.29
N GLU A 63 -7.39 3.84 10.48
CA GLU A 63 -7.35 2.82 9.45
C GLU A 63 -8.73 2.63 8.83
N LEU A 64 -8.85 2.89 7.52
CA LEU A 64 -10.09 2.65 6.78
C LEU A 64 -10.04 1.24 6.22
N TYR A 65 -10.15 0.22 7.09
CA TYR A 65 -10.02 -1.20 6.71
C TYR A 65 -11.02 -1.69 5.65
N TRP A 66 -12.15 -0.98 5.48
CA TRP A 66 -13.10 -1.24 4.40
C TRP A 66 -12.72 -0.63 3.04
N LEU A 67 -11.72 0.26 3.02
CA LEU A 67 -11.15 0.87 1.82
C LEU A 67 -9.81 0.21 1.50
N ASN A 68 -9.86 -1.06 1.08
CA ASN A 68 -8.70 -1.85 0.69
C ASN A 68 -8.67 -2.11 -0.83
N TYR A 69 -7.50 -2.55 -1.30
CA TYR A 69 -7.24 -2.93 -2.69
C TYR A 69 -6.50 -4.26 -2.73
N ASP A 70 -6.99 -5.19 -1.93
CA ASP A 70 -6.39 -6.52 -1.77
C ASP A 70 -6.52 -7.35 -3.04
N SER A 71 -5.39 -7.94 -3.42
CA SER A 71 -5.28 -8.91 -4.50
C SER A 71 -5.70 -10.29 -4.01
N GLU A 72 -6.15 -11.15 -4.92
CA GLU A 72 -6.41 -12.54 -4.57
C GLU A 72 -5.09 -13.30 -4.38
N GLY A 73 -5.09 -14.23 -3.42
CA GLY A 73 -3.96 -15.10 -3.16
C GLY A 73 -3.54 -15.92 -4.39
N ARG A 74 -2.32 -16.47 -4.35
CA ARG A 74 -1.76 -17.23 -5.46
C ARG A 74 -2.65 -18.43 -5.81
N GLN A 75 -2.95 -18.60 -7.09
CA GLN A 75 -3.78 -19.69 -7.56
C GLN A 75 -2.97 -21.00 -7.66
N THR A 76 -3.67 -22.13 -7.65
CA THR A 76 -3.04 -23.44 -7.87
C THR A 76 -2.36 -23.48 -9.24
N ASN A 77 -1.08 -23.87 -9.27
CA ASN A 77 -0.24 -23.94 -10.47
C ASN A 77 0.13 -22.59 -11.12
N GLU A 78 -0.20 -21.46 -10.50
CA GLU A 78 0.23 -20.14 -11.00
C GLU A 78 1.74 -19.96 -10.78
N GLY A 79 2.49 -19.61 -11.83
CA GLY A 79 3.92 -19.29 -11.70
C GLY A 79 4.15 -18.01 -10.89
N TRP A 80 5.31 -17.87 -10.23
CA TRP A 80 5.57 -16.69 -9.41
C TRP A 80 5.51 -15.37 -10.19
N ILE A 81 6.07 -15.36 -11.40
CA ILE A 81 6.03 -14.18 -12.28
C ILE A 81 4.58 -13.86 -12.69
N GLU A 82 3.78 -14.88 -12.98
CA GLU A 82 2.36 -14.73 -13.32
C GLU A 82 1.60 -14.13 -12.12
N TYR A 83 1.86 -14.65 -10.92
CA TYR A 83 1.32 -14.14 -9.67
C TYR A 83 1.69 -12.67 -9.42
N CYS A 84 2.96 -12.30 -9.59
CA CYS A 84 3.40 -10.91 -9.44
C CYS A 84 2.70 -9.98 -10.45
N ASN A 85 2.56 -10.41 -11.71
CA ASN A 85 1.88 -9.63 -12.73
C ASN A 85 0.39 -9.49 -12.46
N ARG A 86 -0.29 -10.57 -12.06
CA ARG A 86 -1.72 -10.57 -11.75
C ARG A 86 -2.03 -9.70 -10.54
N THR A 87 -1.31 -9.89 -9.44
CA THR A 87 -1.52 -9.12 -8.21
C THR A 87 -1.27 -7.62 -8.42
N ALA A 88 -0.22 -7.24 -9.16
CA ALA A 88 0.00 -5.84 -9.52
C ALA A 88 -1.18 -5.24 -10.32
N LYS A 89 -1.75 -6.02 -11.26
CA LYS A 89 -2.91 -5.59 -12.04
C LYS A 89 -4.17 -5.46 -11.17
N GLU A 90 -4.48 -6.48 -10.36
CA GLU A 90 -5.65 -6.48 -9.48
C GLU A 90 -5.61 -5.33 -8.48
N CYS A 91 -4.48 -5.14 -7.82
CA CYS A 91 -4.27 -4.03 -6.88
C CYS A 91 -4.46 -2.67 -7.58
N THR A 92 -3.86 -2.49 -8.77
CA THR A 92 -4.01 -1.27 -9.57
C THR A 92 -5.47 -1.00 -9.97
N ASP A 93 -6.17 -2.02 -10.45
CA ASP A 93 -7.57 -1.89 -10.88
C ASP A 93 -8.48 -1.52 -9.69
N ARG A 94 -8.29 -2.19 -8.55
CA ARG A 94 -9.04 -1.93 -7.32
C ARG A 94 -8.75 -0.54 -6.77
N PHE A 95 -7.49 -0.13 -6.73
CA PHE A 95 -7.09 1.22 -6.34
C PHE A 95 -7.73 2.28 -7.24
N ASN A 96 -7.62 2.14 -8.57
CA ASN A 96 -8.21 3.06 -9.52
C ASN A 96 -9.72 3.17 -9.36
N ARG A 97 -10.40 2.03 -9.15
CA ARG A 97 -11.84 2.02 -8.85
C ARG A 97 -12.15 2.73 -7.54
N LEU A 98 -11.40 2.46 -6.48
CA LEU A 98 -11.58 3.10 -5.17
C LEU A 98 -11.47 4.63 -5.30
N ILE A 99 -10.38 5.15 -5.85
CA ILE A 99 -10.14 6.60 -5.94
C ILE A 99 -11.09 7.32 -6.91
N SER A 100 -11.69 6.61 -7.86
CA SER A 100 -12.65 7.19 -8.82
C SER A 100 -14.10 7.14 -8.35
N THR A 101 -14.42 6.23 -7.42
CA THR A 101 -15.81 6.01 -6.95
C THR A 101 -16.06 6.51 -5.53
N ILE A 102 -15.03 6.61 -4.70
CA ILE A 102 -15.17 6.91 -3.27
C ILE A 102 -14.59 8.27 -2.94
N ASN A 103 -15.37 9.10 -2.24
CA ASN A 103 -14.86 10.29 -1.60
C ASN A 103 -14.22 9.92 -0.26
N ILE A 104 -12.93 9.56 -0.31
CA ILE A 104 -12.16 9.07 0.85
C ILE A 104 -12.18 10.07 2.01
N GLN A 105 -12.08 11.37 1.71
CA GLN A 105 -12.11 12.41 2.73
C GLN A 105 -13.43 12.40 3.49
N LYS A 106 -14.56 12.37 2.75
CA LYS A 106 -15.89 12.31 3.35
C LYS A 106 -16.09 11.04 4.18
N GLU A 107 -15.67 9.88 3.67
CA GLU A 107 -15.71 8.61 4.42
C GLU A 107 -14.96 8.75 5.74
N ALA A 108 -13.74 9.29 5.71
CA ALA A 108 -12.90 9.45 6.89
C ALA A 108 -13.51 10.40 7.94
N ILE A 109 -14.01 11.56 7.54
CA ILE A 109 -14.66 12.53 8.45
C ILE A 109 -15.92 11.93 9.08
N THR A 110 -16.70 11.18 8.30
CA THR A 110 -17.94 10.55 8.78
C THR A 110 -17.66 9.42 9.77
N SER A 111 -16.58 8.66 9.55
CA SER A 111 -16.24 7.50 10.37
C SER A 111 -15.43 7.85 11.61
N PHE A 112 -14.64 8.92 11.60
CA PHE A 112 -13.72 9.26 12.68
C PHE A 112 -13.93 10.70 13.17
N SER A 113 -14.52 10.86 14.35
CA SER A 113 -14.63 12.16 15.02
C SER A 113 -13.27 12.83 15.25
N PHE A 114 -12.21 12.03 15.40
CA PHE A 114 -10.84 12.51 15.45
C PHE A 114 -10.45 13.30 14.18
N ILE A 115 -10.73 12.75 13.00
CA ILE A 115 -10.42 13.40 11.71
C ILE A 115 -11.30 14.64 11.51
N ALA A 116 -12.59 14.54 11.84
CA ALA A 116 -13.50 15.68 11.80
C ALA A 116 -12.98 16.84 12.65
N GLY A 117 -12.56 16.56 13.89
CA GLY A 117 -11.98 17.58 14.78
C GLY A 117 -10.68 18.19 14.25
N LYS A 118 -9.83 17.43 13.53
CA LYS A 118 -8.64 17.97 12.87
C LYS A 118 -9.00 18.94 11.76
N GLU A 119 -9.97 18.58 10.92
CA GLU A 119 -10.44 19.43 9.82
C GLU A 119 -11.09 20.73 10.35
N GLU A 120 -11.93 20.65 11.38
CA GLU A 120 -12.53 21.81 12.04
C GLU A 120 -11.47 22.75 12.65
N ALA A 121 -10.36 22.20 13.12
CA ALA A 121 -9.21 22.96 13.61
C ALA A 121 -8.34 23.57 12.49
N GLY A 122 -8.74 23.42 11.21
CA GLY A 122 -8.04 23.96 10.05
C GLY A 122 -6.85 23.13 9.57
N ILE A 123 -6.69 21.90 10.04
CA ILE A 123 -5.63 21.00 9.58
C ILE A 123 -6.06 20.40 8.23
N ASN A 124 -5.18 20.47 7.24
CA ASN A 124 -5.39 19.80 5.96
C ASN A 124 -5.18 18.29 6.11
N ILE A 125 -6.26 17.56 6.34
CA ILE A 125 -6.22 16.11 6.59
C ILE A 125 -5.68 15.30 5.39
N ASN A 126 -5.74 15.82 4.16
CA ASN A 126 -5.19 15.14 2.97
C ASN A 126 -3.65 15.06 2.99
N ASP A 127 -2.98 15.94 3.75
CA ASP A 127 -1.53 15.83 3.98
C ASP A 127 -1.19 14.61 4.84
N HIS A 128 -2.19 14.05 5.52
CA HIS A 128 -2.08 12.85 6.36
C HIS A 128 -2.68 11.60 5.71
N LEU A 129 -3.23 11.70 4.50
CA LEU A 129 -3.75 10.56 3.75
C LEU A 129 -2.61 9.76 3.10
N PHE A 130 -2.57 8.45 3.36
CA PHE A 130 -1.61 7.51 2.80
C PHE A 130 -2.28 6.20 2.38
N PHE A 131 -1.65 5.53 1.42
CA PHE A 131 -2.07 4.25 0.86
C PHE A 131 -1.00 3.22 1.24
N ILE A 132 -1.35 2.32 2.15
CA ILE A 132 -0.45 1.27 2.63
C ILE A 132 -0.36 0.16 1.60
N LEU A 133 0.84 -0.33 1.31
CA LEU A 133 1.04 -1.46 0.42
C LEU A 133 1.78 -2.57 1.13
N TYR A 134 1.28 -3.79 0.97
CA TYR A 134 1.91 -5.02 1.46
C TYR A 134 2.43 -5.85 0.30
N PHE A 135 3.59 -6.46 0.50
CA PHE A 135 4.25 -7.25 -0.53
C PHE A 135 4.61 -8.66 -0.06
N ASP A 136 4.73 -9.58 -1.02
CA ASP A 136 5.31 -10.91 -0.80
C ASP A 136 6.48 -11.09 -1.77
N ASP A 137 7.64 -11.42 -1.22
CA ASP A 137 8.90 -11.59 -1.95
C ASP A 137 9.45 -13.01 -1.92
N LYS A 138 8.69 -14.01 -1.42
CA LYS A 138 9.17 -15.37 -1.11
C LYS A 138 9.99 -16.04 -2.22
N GLU A 139 9.58 -15.87 -3.47
CA GLU A 139 10.25 -16.49 -4.63
C GLU A 139 11.04 -15.48 -5.48
N THR A 140 11.13 -14.21 -5.05
CA THR A 140 11.80 -13.14 -5.80
C THR A 140 13.26 -13.48 -6.11
N ASN A 141 13.98 -14.04 -5.15
CA ASN A 141 15.41 -14.36 -5.32
C ASN A 141 15.65 -15.44 -6.39
N LEU A 142 14.64 -16.25 -6.74
CA LEU A 142 14.76 -17.25 -7.81
C LEU A 142 14.89 -16.59 -9.20
N PHE A 143 14.64 -15.28 -9.29
CA PHE A 143 14.60 -14.51 -10.53
C PHE A 143 15.48 -13.25 -10.47
N ALA A 144 16.35 -13.11 -9.47
CA ALA A 144 17.19 -11.93 -9.28
C ALA A 144 18.36 -11.81 -10.29
N ASP A 145 18.70 -12.91 -10.98
CA ASP A 145 19.86 -13.02 -11.88
C ASP A 145 19.49 -13.28 -13.37
N GLN A 146 18.24 -13.00 -13.77
CA GLN A 146 17.77 -13.17 -15.16
C GLN A 146 17.60 -11.85 -15.92
#